data_AF-A0A8J6FLA1-F1
#
_entry.id   AF-A0A8J6FLA1-F1
#
_cell.length_a   1.000
_cell.length_b   1.000
_cell.length_c   1.000
_cell.angle_alpha   90.00
_cell.angle_beta   90.00
_cell.angle_gamma   90.00
#
_symmetry.space_group_name_H-M   'P 1'
#
loop_
_entity.id
_entity.type
_entity.pdbx_description
1 polymer ?
#
loop_
_entity_poly.entity_id
_entity_poly.type
_entity_poly.pdbx_seq_one_letter_code
_entity_poly.pdbx_strand_id
1 'polypeptide(L)'
;MEIWARWQNCLTPVREMGWADAIATGHYSRTSHEDEEIFQHQYSRGPQTLFRNRFEKRNYVKLLQAADHFKDQTFFLSQISQYALRKTLFPLGGLTKDFVKKIAAEAGFHHVLKRKESMGICFIGERNFEKFILEYLEPQPGNFVSIEDGKILGTHKGWFLFTLGQRARIGGLRDAWFVVDKDVATSDVFVAPCTDHPALYRDLLRTDRMHWISEEPPAELVNTKMMECHFRFQHQMALIPCVLTLNQDGTVWATLVKPIRALTPGQFAVFYKGQECLGSGKIMRLGPSLYTLQMGQDRMKSAANLTTKSVKDADPLT
;
A
#
# COMPACT_ATOMS: atom_id res chain seq x y z
N MET A 1 2.74 7.19 -5.74
CA MET A 1 3.77 8.23 -5.88
C MET A 1 3.38 9.33 -6.88
N GLU A 2 2.75 9.07 -8.02
CA GLU A 2 2.48 10.15 -9.00
C GLU A 2 1.15 10.89 -8.86
N ILE A 3 0.08 10.24 -8.37
CA ILE A 3 -1.13 10.97 -7.93
C ILE A 3 -0.76 11.97 -6.81
N TRP A 4 0.25 11.62 -6.01
CA TRP A 4 0.82 12.46 -4.97
C TRP A 4 1.62 13.64 -5.54
N ALA A 5 2.44 13.42 -6.58
CA ALA A 5 3.14 14.50 -7.29
C ALA A 5 2.15 15.51 -7.92
N ARG A 6 1.02 15.04 -8.45
CA ARG A 6 -0.07 15.92 -8.94
C ARG A 6 -0.67 16.76 -7.81
N TRP A 7 -0.79 16.20 -6.61
CA TRP A 7 -1.32 16.91 -5.44
C TRP A 7 -0.38 17.98 -4.89
N GLN A 8 0.90 17.63 -4.67
CA GLN A 8 1.90 18.59 -4.20
C GLN A 8 2.04 19.75 -5.20
N ASN A 9 2.11 19.44 -6.51
CA ASN A 9 2.29 20.45 -7.57
C ASN A 9 1.03 21.28 -7.88
N CYS A 10 -0.19 20.80 -7.58
CA CYS A 10 -1.41 21.60 -7.70
C CYS A 10 -1.67 22.50 -6.48
N LEU A 11 -1.10 22.17 -5.32
CA LEU A 11 -1.27 22.96 -4.09
C LEU A 11 -0.24 24.07 -3.92
N THR A 12 0.97 23.93 -4.49
CA THR A 12 1.96 25.03 -4.51
C THR A 12 1.40 26.31 -5.16
N PRO A 13 0.70 26.25 -6.31
CA PRO A 13 0.06 27.43 -6.91
C PRO A 13 -1.05 28.04 -6.06
N VAL A 14 -1.84 27.24 -5.33
CA VAL A 14 -2.89 27.78 -4.44
C VAL A 14 -2.31 28.50 -3.22
N ARG A 15 -1.12 28.09 -2.78
CA ARG A 15 -0.35 28.78 -1.74
C ARG A 15 0.21 30.12 -2.23
N GLU A 16 0.62 30.21 -3.50
CA GLU A 16 1.28 31.40 -4.06
C GLU A 16 0.31 32.41 -4.67
N MET A 17 -0.84 31.96 -5.18
CA MET A 17 -1.74 32.85 -5.92
C MET A 17 -2.75 33.56 -5.01
N GLY A 18 -3.29 32.93 -3.95
CA GLY A 18 -4.23 33.59 -3.04
C GLY A 18 -5.67 33.81 -3.56
N TRP A 19 -6.08 33.13 -4.62
CA TRP A 19 -7.40 33.33 -5.27
C TRP A 19 -8.47 32.29 -4.88
N ALA A 20 -8.10 31.24 -4.15
CA ALA A 20 -9.01 30.13 -3.83
C ALA A 20 -8.88 29.68 -2.38
N ASP A 21 -10.01 29.58 -1.69
CA ASP A 21 -10.09 29.10 -0.31
C ASP A 21 -9.94 27.58 -0.22
N ALA A 22 -10.40 26.84 -1.23
CA ALA A 22 -10.33 25.38 -1.30
C ALA A 22 -10.17 24.87 -2.74
N ILE A 23 -9.70 23.63 -2.89
CA ILE A 23 -9.64 22.89 -4.14
C ILE A 23 -10.66 21.77 -4.10
N ALA A 24 -11.42 21.54 -5.16
CA ALA A 24 -12.23 20.33 -5.31
C ALA A 24 -11.53 19.35 -6.24
N THR A 25 -11.56 18.05 -5.93
CA THR A 25 -11.00 17.03 -6.79
C THR A 25 -12.02 15.92 -7.06
N GLY A 26 -11.94 15.30 -8.24
CA GLY A 26 -12.77 14.16 -8.61
C GLY A 26 -12.32 12.84 -7.95
N HIS A 27 -11.65 12.90 -6.79
CA HIS A 27 -11.28 11.70 -6.07
C HIS A 27 -12.49 11.13 -5.33
N TYR A 28 -12.62 9.80 -5.36
CA TYR A 28 -13.56 9.07 -4.52
C TYR A 28 -12.93 8.89 -3.15
N SER A 29 -13.15 9.85 -2.27
CA SER A 29 -12.73 9.86 -0.86
C SER A 29 -13.62 10.83 -0.10
N ARG A 30 -13.66 10.79 1.23
CA ARG A 30 -14.44 11.73 2.04
C ARG A 30 -13.53 12.43 3.04
N THR A 31 -13.99 13.55 3.59
CA THR A 31 -13.37 14.16 4.76
C THR A 31 -14.35 14.27 5.91
N SER A 32 -13.85 14.33 7.15
CA SER A 32 -14.69 14.62 8.32
C SER A 32 -15.31 16.03 8.33
N HIS A 33 -14.96 16.89 7.38
CA HIS A 33 -15.57 18.21 7.23
C HIS A 33 -16.87 18.19 6.41
N GLU A 34 -17.18 17.10 5.72
CA GLU A 34 -18.28 17.06 4.74
C GLU A 34 -19.66 16.72 5.35
N ASP A 35 -19.76 16.42 6.65
CA ASP A 35 -20.98 15.80 7.20
C ASP A 35 -22.07 16.78 7.70
N GLU A 36 -21.86 18.10 7.87
CA GLU A 36 -22.94 18.98 8.38
C GLU A 36 -23.13 20.37 7.71
N GLU A 37 -22.08 21.08 7.25
CA GLU A 37 -22.23 22.53 7.00
C GLU A 37 -22.45 22.96 5.52
N ILE A 38 -22.12 22.12 4.53
CA ILE A 38 -22.03 22.59 3.12
C ILE A 38 -23.36 22.52 2.37
N PHE A 39 -24.22 21.54 2.65
CA PHE A 39 -25.44 21.32 1.86
C PHE A 39 -26.74 21.85 2.50
N GLN A 40 -26.71 22.31 3.75
CA GLN A 40 -27.89 22.90 4.42
C GLN A 40 -27.98 24.43 4.33
N HIS A 41 -27.05 25.12 3.66
CA HIS A 41 -27.20 26.55 3.44
C HIS A 41 -28.25 26.82 2.37
N GLN A 42 -29.51 26.93 2.79
CA GLN A 42 -30.48 27.79 2.13
C GLN A 42 -29.81 29.15 1.94
N TYR A 43 -29.79 29.61 0.69
CA TYR A 43 -29.11 30.81 0.21
C TYR A 43 -29.62 32.05 0.97
N SER A 44 -29.07 32.26 2.16
CA SER A 44 -29.31 33.43 2.98
C SER A 44 -28.09 34.31 2.82
N ARG A 45 -28.29 35.56 2.39
CA ARG A 45 -27.22 36.58 2.44
C ARG A 45 -26.82 36.80 3.90
N GLY A 46 -25.88 35.98 4.37
CA GLY A 46 -25.22 36.05 5.67
C GLY A 46 -23.80 36.63 5.53
N PRO A 47 -23.21 37.14 6.62
CA PRO A 47 -22.08 38.07 6.58
C PRO A 47 -20.82 37.42 5.99
N GLN A 48 -19.97 38.22 5.36
CA GLN A 48 -18.69 37.86 4.71
C GLN A 48 -17.65 37.17 5.63
N THR A 49 -18.02 36.77 6.85
CA THR A 49 -17.12 36.28 7.91
C THR A 49 -17.23 34.78 8.19
N LEU A 50 -18.19 34.05 7.62
CA LEU A 50 -18.36 32.61 7.90
C LEU A 50 -17.34 31.68 7.21
N PHE A 51 -16.79 32.07 6.05
CA PHE A 51 -15.75 31.29 5.37
C PHE A 51 -14.38 31.35 6.08
N ARG A 52 -14.12 32.40 6.86
CA ARG A 52 -12.81 32.64 7.50
C ARG A 52 -12.54 31.67 8.67
N ASN A 53 -13.60 31.25 9.38
CA ASN A 53 -13.50 30.33 10.51
C ASN A 53 -13.26 28.86 10.11
N ARG A 54 -13.38 28.50 8.83
CA ARG A 54 -13.11 27.15 8.29
C ARG A 54 -11.61 26.80 8.37
N PHE A 55 -10.72 27.79 8.30
CA PHE A 55 -9.27 27.61 8.23
C PHE A 55 -8.52 28.04 9.50
N GLU A 56 -9.23 28.60 10.48
CA GLU A 56 -8.66 29.09 11.74
C GLU A 56 -8.74 28.04 12.88
N LYS A 57 -9.65 27.06 12.80
CA LYS A 57 -9.71 25.98 13.81
C LYS A 57 -8.60 24.95 13.58
N ARG A 58 -7.73 24.81 14.59
CA ARG A 58 -6.66 23.80 14.76
C ARG A 58 -7.12 22.33 14.75
N ASN A 59 -8.35 22.02 14.36
CA ASN A 59 -8.86 20.65 14.40
C ASN A 59 -8.30 19.84 13.23
N TYR A 60 -7.92 18.60 13.50
CA TYR A 60 -7.45 17.67 12.48
C TYR A 60 -8.63 17.22 11.61
N VAL A 61 -8.37 17.08 10.32
CA VAL A 61 -9.32 16.54 9.34
C VAL A 61 -8.98 15.08 9.11
N LYS A 62 -10.01 14.24 9.12
CA LYS A 62 -9.86 12.82 8.83
C LYS A 62 -10.04 12.60 7.35
N LEU A 63 -9.17 11.78 6.75
CA LEU A 63 -9.41 11.21 5.44
C LEU A 63 -10.24 9.95 5.60
N LEU A 64 -11.42 9.90 4.99
CA LEU A 64 -12.37 8.81 5.13
C LEU A 64 -12.53 8.07 3.80
N GLN A 65 -12.80 6.77 3.89
CA GLN A 65 -13.11 5.95 2.71
C GLN A 65 -14.35 6.47 1.99
N ALA A 66 -14.34 6.38 0.66
CA ALA A 66 -15.52 6.66 -0.15
C ALA A 66 -16.67 5.70 0.13
N ALA A 67 -17.90 6.14 -0.17
CA ALA A 67 -19.07 5.26 -0.20
C ALA A 67 -18.92 4.14 -1.25
N ASP A 68 -18.25 4.42 -2.37
CA ASP A 68 -17.88 3.44 -3.37
C ASP A 68 -16.55 2.77 -3.02
N HIS A 69 -16.61 1.62 -2.35
CA HIS A 69 -15.40 0.89 -1.92
C HIS A 69 -14.52 0.41 -3.09
N PHE A 70 -15.09 0.18 -4.28
CA PHE A 70 -14.32 -0.26 -5.46
C PHE A 70 -13.55 0.88 -6.10
N LYS A 71 -14.08 2.10 -6.00
CA LYS A 71 -13.45 3.32 -6.49
C LYS A 71 -12.71 4.10 -5.40
N ASP A 72 -12.74 3.66 -4.15
CA ASP A 72 -12.10 4.33 -3.01
C ASP A 72 -10.61 4.61 -3.25
N GLN A 73 -10.27 5.90 -3.35
CA GLN A 73 -8.94 6.39 -3.68
C GLN A 73 -8.11 6.84 -2.47
N THR A 74 -8.57 6.57 -1.24
CA THR A 74 -7.81 6.90 -0.02
C THR A 74 -6.42 6.29 -0.01
N PHE A 75 -6.21 5.14 -0.67
CA PHE A 75 -4.87 4.54 -0.83
C PHE A 75 -3.87 5.51 -1.45
N PHE A 76 -4.27 6.22 -2.51
CA PHE A 76 -3.40 7.17 -3.22
C PHE A 76 -3.25 8.49 -2.48
N LEU A 77 -4.25 8.86 -1.68
CA LEU A 77 -4.25 10.05 -0.83
C LEU A 77 -3.63 9.80 0.55
N SER A 78 -3.16 8.59 0.85
CA SER A 78 -2.66 8.22 2.19
C SER A 78 -1.42 8.99 2.66
N GLN A 79 -0.74 9.71 1.76
CA GLN A 79 0.41 10.58 2.04
C GLN A 79 0.05 12.08 1.99
N ILE A 80 -1.24 12.42 1.89
CA ILE A 80 -1.68 13.82 1.87
C ILE A 80 -1.29 14.51 3.18
N SER A 81 -0.77 15.74 3.10
CA SER A 81 -0.51 16.53 4.31
C SER A 81 -1.81 17.03 4.91
N GLN A 82 -1.82 17.25 6.22
CA GLN A 82 -3.01 17.76 6.89
C GLN A 82 -3.42 19.14 6.37
N TYR A 83 -2.43 20.00 6.07
CA TYR A 83 -2.66 21.29 5.43
C TYR A 83 -3.40 21.15 4.09
N ALA A 84 -2.96 20.22 3.24
CA ALA A 84 -3.54 19.95 1.95
C ALA A 84 -4.97 19.39 2.06
N LEU A 85 -5.18 18.46 2.99
CA LEU A 85 -6.47 17.85 3.25
C LEU A 85 -7.51 18.88 3.73
N ARG A 86 -7.13 19.79 4.66
CA ARG A 86 -7.98 20.89 5.14
C ARG A 86 -8.50 21.80 4.02
N LYS A 87 -7.73 21.95 2.96
CA LYS A 87 -8.06 22.81 1.82
C LYS A 87 -8.69 22.06 0.65
N THR A 88 -9.10 20.81 0.84
CA THR A 88 -9.63 20.01 -0.27
C THR A 88 -11.02 19.45 0.00
N LEU A 89 -11.84 19.52 -1.04
CA LEU A 89 -13.19 18.95 -1.11
C LEU A 89 -13.19 17.72 -2.01
N PHE A 90 -13.99 16.71 -1.65
CA PHE A 90 -14.19 15.50 -2.42
C PHE A 90 -15.68 15.30 -2.76
N PRO A 91 -16.23 16.04 -3.73
CA PRO A 91 -17.67 16.01 -4.03
C PRO A 91 -18.21 14.63 -4.44
N LEU A 92 -17.33 13.73 -4.88
CA LEU A 92 -17.70 12.37 -5.30
C LEU A 92 -17.64 11.35 -4.15
N GLY A 93 -17.19 11.75 -2.97
CA GLY A 93 -16.93 10.86 -1.84
C GLY A 93 -18.15 10.07 -1.36
N GLY A 94 -19.32 10.68 -1.40
CA GLY A 94 -20.59 10.06 -1.02
C GLY A 94 -21.31 9.34 -2.16
N LEU A 95 -20.76 9.33 -3.37
CA LEU A 95 -21.45 8.84 -4.57
C LEU A 95 -20.80 7.58 -5.14
N THR A 96 -21.61 6.70 -5.72
CA THR A 96 -21.12 5.59 -6.53
C THR A 96 -20.77 6.06 -7.94
N LYS A 97 -19.83 5.37 -8.60
CA LYS A 97 -19.44 5.72 -9.97
C LYS A 97 -20.61 5.73 -10.94
N ASP A 98 -21.53 4.78 -10.79
CA ASP A 98 -22.70 4.67 -11.65
C ASP A 98 -23.68 5.82 -11.43
N PHE A 99 -23.83 6.27 -10.19
CA PHE A 99 -24.63 7.45 -9.89
C PHE A 99 -23.99 8.73 -10.46
N VAL A 100 -22.66 8.87 -10.37
CA VAL A 100 -21.94 9.99 -11.02
C VAL A 100 -22.13 9.98 -12.54
N LYS A 101 -22.11 8.80 -13.18
CA LYS A 101 -22.40 8.68 -14.62
C LYS A 101 -23.84 9.09 -14.95
N LYS A 102 -24.80 8.75 -14.09
CA LYS A 102 -26.21 9.16 -14.25
C LYS A 102 -26.36 10.68 -14.17
N ILE A 103 -25.79 11.33 -13.15
CA ILE A 103 -25.77 12.79 -13.03
C ILE A 103 -25.13 13.43 -14.27
N ALA A 104 -24.00 12.88 -14.74
CA ALA A 104 -23.33 13.39 -15.92
C ALA A 104 -24.18 13.25 -17.19
N ALA A 105 -24.93 12.16 -17.35
CA ALA A 105 -25.85 11.96 -18.46
C ALA A 105 -27.01 12.99 -18.42
N GLU A 106 -27.63 13.17 -17.25
CA GLU A 106 -28.74 14.11 -17.04
C GLU A 106 -28.31 15.56 -17.28
N ALA A 107 -27.07 15.91 -16.93
CA ALA A 107 -26.48 17.23 -17.18
C ALA A 107 -25.92 17.41 -18.61
N GLY A 108 -26.13 16.44 -19.52
CA GLY A 108 -25.72 16.55 -20.93
C GLY A 108 -24.23 16.26 -21.21
N PHE A 109 -23.47 15.75 -20.25
CA PHE A 109 -22.04 15.42 -20.40
C PHE A 109 -21.79 14.05 -21.07
N HIS A 110 -22.55 13.71 -22.12
CA HIS A 110 -22.45 12.41 -22.80
C HIS A 110 -21.07 12.11 -23.39
N HIS A 111 -20.30 13.14 -23.76
CA HIS A 111 -18.94 12.98 -24.28
C HIS A 111 -17.96 12.44 -23.22
N VAL A 112 -18.17 12.75 -21.94
CA VAL A 112 -17.33 12.25 -20.84
C VAL A 112 -17.58 10.76 -20.60
N LEU A 113 -18.83 10.31 -20.76
CA LEU A 113 -19.23 8.91 -20.58
C LEU A 113 -18.56 7.97 -21.59
N LYS A 114 -18.18 8.47 -22.77
CA LYS A 114 -17.52 7.70 -23.83
C LYS A 114 -16.01 7.56 -23.64
N ARG A 115 -15.40 8.37 -22.76
CA ARG A 115 -13.95 8.30 -22.51
C ARG A 115 -13.63 7.10 -21.63
N LYS A 116 -12.63 6.31 -22.05
CA LYS A 116 -12.07 5.25 -21.21
C LYS A 116 -11.39 5.87 -19.99
N GLU A 117 -11.49 5.19 -18.85
CA GLU A 117 -10.76 5.59 -17.65
C GLU A 117 -9.26 5.46 -17.90
N SER A 118 -8.48 6.41 -17.39
CA SER A 118 -7.02 6.35 -17.46
C SER A 118 -6.54 5.20 -16.59
N MET A 119 -5.89 4.21 -17.21
CA MET A 119 -5.27 3.06 -16.55
C MET A 119 -3.75 3.19 -16.60
N GLY A 120 -3.06 2.73 -15.56
CA GLY A 120 -1.59 2.72 -15.49
C GLY A 120 -0.97 3.87 -14.69
N ILE A 121 0.36 3.94 -14.76
CA ILE A 121 1.17 5.01 -14.15
C ILE A 121 0.81 6.32 -14.85
N CYS A 122 0.58 7.39 -14.08
CA CYS A 122 0.18 8.65 -14.67
C CYS A 122 1.29 9.14 -15.61
N PHE A 123 0.94 9.80 -16.72
CA PHE A 123 1.90 10.39 -17.67
C PHE A 123 2.73 9.43 -18.54
N ILE A 124 2.88 8.15 -18.20
CA ILE A 124 3.64 7.19 -19.04
C ILE A 124 2.80 6.67 -20.23
N GLY A 125 1.48 6.53 -20.03
CA GLY A 125 0.58 5.93 -21.01
C GLY A 125 0.75 4.40 -21.12
N GLU A 126 0.16 3.78 -22.15
CA GLU A 126 0.28 2.34 -22.41
C GLU A 126 1.62 2.06 -23.13
N ARG A 127 2.66 1.70 -22.36
CA ARG A 127 3.98 1.31 -22.89
C ARG A 127 4.45 -0.02 -22.29
N ASN A 128 5.37 -0.69 -22.97
CA ASN A 128 6.07 -1.85 -22.41
C ASN A 128 6.99 -1.39 -21.26
N PHE A 129 6.66 -1.80 -20.04
CA PHE A 129 7.35 -1.36 -18.82
C PHE A 129 8.84 -1.76 -18.79
N GLU A 130 9.18 -2.97 -19.24
CA GLU A 130 10.59 -3.44 -19.27
C GLU A 130 11.43 -2.53 -20.16
N LYS A 131 10.97 -2.25 -21.39
CA LYS A 131 11.69 -1.35 -22.32
C LYS A 131 11.82 0.05 -21.73
N PHE A 132 10.74 0.58 -21.16
CA PHE A 132 10.74 1.92 -20.57
C PHE A 132 11.76 2.05 -19.43
N ILE A 133 11.82 1.10 -18.50
CA ILE A 133 12.76 1.18 -17.37
C ILE A 133 14.22 1.07 -17.83
N LEU A 134 14.49 0.25 -18.84
CA LEU A 134 15.84 0.08 -19.40
C LEU A 134 16.33 1.30 -20.20
N GLU A 135 15.48 2.29 -20.48
CA GLU A 135 15.91 3.60 -21.02
C GLU A 135 16.58 4.47 -19.93
N TYR A 136 16.34 4.18 -18.65
CA TYR A 136 16.83 4.97 -17.51
C TYR A 136 17.81 4.21 -16.60
N LEU A 137 17.76 2.87 -16.60
CA LEU A 137 18.60 2.04 -15.75
C LEU A 137 19.43 1.07 -16.60
N GLU A 138 20.71 0.96 -16.25
CA GLU A 138 21.60 -0.02 -16.86
C GLU A 138 21.19 -1.45 -16.46
N PRO A 139 21.20 -2.42 -17.40
CA PRO A 139 20.96 -3.83 -17.09
C PRO A 139 21.94 -4.36 -16.05
N GLN A 140 21.43 -4.99 -15.01
CA GLN A 140 22.21 -5.72 -14.00
C GLN A 140 21.89 -7.21 -14.07
N PRO A 141 22.60 -7.98 -14.92
CA PRO A 141 22.28 -9.37 -15.13
C PRO A 141 22.50 -10.20 -13.86
N GLY A 142 21.65 -11.19 -13.66
CA GLY A 142 21.67 -12.09 -12.50
C GLY A 142 20.92 -13.38 -12.78
N ASN A 143 20.83 -14.26 -11.78
CA ASN A 143 20.28 -15.59 -11.94
C ASN A 143 18.87 -15.72 -11.37
N PHE A 144 18.07 -16.59 -11.97
CA PHE A 144 16.92 -17.18 -11.31
C PHE A 144 17.38 -18.39 -10.50
N VAL A 145 17.16 -18.34 -9.18
CA VAL A 145 17.57 -19.40 -8.25
C VAL A 145 16.34 -20.00 -7.59
N SER A 146 16.20 -21.32 -7.65
CA SER A 146 15.12 -22.03 -6.95
C SER A 146 15.31 -21.96 -5.43
N ILE A 147 14.26 -21.58 -4.70
CA ILE A 147 14.29 -21.47 -3.24
C ILE A 147 14.27 -22.84 -2.54
N GLU A 148 13.88 -23.90 -3.25
CA GLU A 148 13.75 -25.25 -2.70
C GLU A 148 15.11 -25.98 -2.65
N ASP A 149 15.86 -25.95 -3.75
CA ASP A 149 17.09 -26.72 -3.96
C ASP A 149 18.32 -25.86 -4.28
N GLY A 150 18.17 -24.54 -4.39
CA GLY A 150 19.26 -23.62 -4.74
C GLY A 150 19.72 -23.71 -6.19
N LYS A 151 18.99 -24.44 -7.06
CA LYS A 151 19.39 -24.66 -8.44
C LYS A 151 19.22 -23.38 -9.27
N ILE A 152 20.22 -23.07 -10.09
CA ILE A 152 20.13 -22.00 -11.10
C ILE A 152 19.24 -22.50 -12.24
N LEU A 153 18.14 -21.78 -12.47
CA LEU A 153 17.12 -22.11 -13.47
C LEU A 153 17.28 -21.33 -14.78
N GLY A 154 17.98 -20.20 -14.74
CA GLY A 154 18.22 -19.33 -15.90
C GLY A 154 18.76 -17.97 -15.48
N THR A 155 18.81 -17.02 -16.40
CA THR A 155 19.31 -15.67 -16.17
C THR A 155 18.28 -14.60 -16.53
N HIS A 156 18.49 -13.38 -16.01
CA HIS A 156 17.67 -12.21 -16.31
C HIS A 156 18.52 -10.95 -16.49
N LYS A 157 17.89 -9.85 -16.92
CA LYS A 157 18.56 -8.56 -17.20
C LYS A 157 18.63 -7.60 -16.02
N GLY A 158 17.95 -7.88 -14.91
CA GLY A 158 17.88 -6.97 -13.76
C GLY A 158 16.86 -7.41 -12.74
N TRP A 159 17.24 -7.47 -11.45
CA TRP A 159 16.33 -7.80 -10.35
C TRP A 159 15.19 -6.76 -10.21
N PHE A 160 15.43 -5.51 -10.65
CA PHE A 160 14.46 -4.41 -10.63
C PHE A 160 13.32 -4.58 -11.64
N LEU A 161 13.43 -5.50 -12.60
CA LEU A 161 12.37 -5.84 -13.56
C LEU A 161 11.30 -6.77 -12.95
N PHE A 162 11.53 -7.28 -11.74
CA PHE A 162 10.70 -8.29 -11.12
C PHE A 162 10.09 -7.81 -9.80
N THR A 163 8.81 -8.11 -9.64
CA THR A 163 8.04 -7.87 -8.41
C THR A 163 7.76 -9.20 -7.72
N LEU A 164 7.72 -9.21 -6.38
CA LEU A 164 7.37 -10.43 -5.65
C LEU A 164 5.96 -10.89 -6.06
N GLY A 165 5.78 -12.21 -6.19
CA GLY A 165 4.56 -12.85 -6.68
C GLY A 165 4.32 -12.77 -8.19
N GLN A 166 5.18 -12.10 -8.95
CA GLN A 166 5.15 -12.10 -10.41
C GLN A 166 5.57 -13.47 -10.95
N ARG A 167 4.87 -13.94 -12.00
CA ARG A 167 5.29 -15.14 -12.73
C ARG A 167 6.60 -14.85 -13.48
N ALA A 168 7.65 -15.58 -13.16
CA ALA A 168 8.92 -15.56 -13.87
C ALA A 168 8.80 -16.44 -15.13
N ARG A 169 9.00 -15.85 -16.30
CA ARG A 169 9.02 -16.58 -17.58
C ARG A 169 10.45 -17.02 -17.88
N ILE A 170 10.82 -18.18 -17.36
CA ILE A 170 12.15 -18.75 -17.51
C ILE A 170 12.14 -19.70 -18.73
N GLY A 171 13.05 -19.50 -19.67
CA GLY A 171 13.14 -20.32 -20.88
C GLY A 171 13.43 -21.78 -20.54
N GLY A 172 12.77 -22.72 -21.24
CA GLY A 172 12.99 -24.17 -21.08
C GLY A 172 12.22 -24.83 -19.94
N LEU A 173 11.55 -24.07 -19.06
CA LEU A 173 10.70 -24.63 -18.01
C LEU A 173 9.23 -24.66 -18.43
N ARG A 174 8.57 -25.81 -18.21
CA ARG A 174 7.13 -25.98 -18.48
C ARG A 174 6.27 -25.43 -17.34
N ASP A 175 6.72 -25.62 -16.10
CA ASP A 175 5.97 -25.22 -14.91
C ASP A 175 6.00 -23.71 -14.67
N ALA A 176 4.98 -23.20 -13.98
CA ALA A 176 4.91 -21.80 -13.61
C ALA A 176 5.75 -21.54 -12.35
N TRP A 177 6.79 -20.71 -12.51
CA TRP A 177 7.64 -20.23 -11.43
C TRP A 177 7.27 -18.80 -11.05
N PHE A 178 7.35 -18.49 -9.76
CA PHE A 178 6.98 -17.19 -9.21
C PHE A 178 8.13 -16.61 -8.39
N VAL A 179 8.34 -15.30 -8.50
CA VAL A 179 9.37 -14.58 -7.76
C VAL A 179 8.98 -14.50 -6.28
N VAL A 180 9.81 -15.03 -5.38
CA VAL A 180 9.53 -15.11 -3.94
C VAL A 180 10.44 -14.25 -3.08
N ASP A 181 11.65 -13.97 -3.58
CA ASP A 181 12.62 -13.08 -2.93
C ASP A 181 13.61 -12.50 -3.95
N LYS A 182 14.37 -11.49 -3.52
CA LYS A 182 15.41 -10.84 -4.35
C LYS A 182 16.61 -10.49 -3.49
N ASP A 183 17.79 -10.88 -3.94
CA ASP A 183 19.05 -10.45 -3.34
C ASP A 183 19.70 -9.39 -4.23
N VAL A 184 19.76 -8.17 -3.71
CA VAL A 184 20.36 -7.02 -4.42
C VAL A 184 21.88 -7.14 -4.46
N ALA A 185 22.50 -7.80 -3.49
CA ALA A 185 23.96 -7.92 -3.41
C ALA A 185 24.50 -8.92 -4.45
N THR A 186 23.83 -10.07 -4.62
CA THR A 186 24.21 -11.07 -5.64
C THR A 186 23.51 -10.85 -6.98
N SER A 187 22.52 -9.94 -7.04
CA SER A 187 21.61 -9.77 -8.18
C SER A 187 20.76 -11.00 -8.49
N ASP A 188 20.63 -11.95 -7.56
CA ASP A 188 19.81 -13.14 -7.75
C ASP A 188 18.33 -12.87 -7.46
N VAL A 189 17.47 -13.48 -8.26
CA VAL A 189 16.03 -13.50 -8.07
C VAL A 189 15.62 -14.91 -7.67
N PHE A 190 15.14 -15.05 -6.44
CA PHE A 190 14.65 -16.33 -5.94
C PHE A 190 13.26 -16.62 -6.44
N VAL A 191 13.05 -17.86 -6.91
CA VAL A 191 11.79 -18.31 -7.46
C VAL A 191 11.33 -19.62 -6.82
N ALA A 192 10.01 -19.83 -6.80
CA ALA A 192 9.40 -21.06 -6.31
C ALA A 192 8.34 -21.58 -7.31
N PRO A 193 8.10 -22.90 -7.34
CA PRO A 193 7.05 -23.49 -8.17
C PRO A 193 5.67 -23.18 -7.57
N CYS A 194 4.63 -23.19 -8.42
CA CYS A 194 3.23 -23.01 -8.02
C CYS A 194 2.85 -21.61 -7.50
N THR A 195 1.59 -21.24 -7.66
CA THR A 195 1.10 -19.90 -7.30
C THR A 195 0.93 -19.70 -5.79
N ASP A 196 0.79 -20.79 -5.04
CA ASP A 196 0.49 -20.79 -3.60
C ASP A 196 1.66 -21.29 -2.74
N HIS A 197 2.88 -21.23 -3.27
CA HIS A 197 4.06 -21.65 -2.53
C HIS A 197 4.20 -20.88 -1.19
N PRO A 198 4.50 -21.54 -0.05
CA PRO A 198 4.60 -20.89 1.26
C PRO A 198 5.62 -19.73 1.31
N ALA A 199 6.64 -19.75 0.46
CA ALA A 199 7.63 -18.66 0.37
C ALA A 199 7.03 -17.32 -0.11
N LEU A 200 5.87 -17.35 -0.77
CA LEU A 200 5.15 -16.15 -1.18
C LEU A 200 4.37 -15.50 -0.04
N TYR A 201 4.15 -16.22 1.06
CA TYR A 201 3.28 -15.79 2.14
C TYR A 201 4.08 -15.25 3.32
N ARG A 202 3.72 -14.04 3.76
CA ARG A 202 4.32 -13.34 4.89
C ARG A 202 3.24 -12.63 5.68
N ASP A 203 3.42 -12.55 7.00
CA ASP A 203 2.49 -11.92 7.94
C ASP A 203 3.11 -10.76 8.71
N LEU A 204 4.40 -10.48 8.53
CA LEU A 204 5.09 -9.41 9.23
C LEU A 204 5.77 -8.47 8.24
N LEU A 205 5.62 -7.17 8.48
CA LEU A 205 6.28 -6.13 7.70
C LEU A 205 6.71 -4.97 8.57
N ARG A 206 7.72 -4.25 8.10
CA ARG A 206 8.19 -3.01 8.70
C ARG A 206 8.18 -1.90 7.68
N THR A 207 7.60 -0.77 8.06
CA THR A 207 7.64 0.44 7.23
C THR A 207 8.87 1.29 7.57
N ASP A 208 9.10 2.32 6.76
CA ASP A 208 9.84 3.51 7.18
C ASP A 208 9.03 4.32 8.22
N ARG A 209 9.49 5.55 8.50
CA ARG A 209 8.74 6.45 9.36
C ARG A 209 7.35 6.68 8.77
N MET A 210 6.35 6.41 9.59
CA MET A 210 4.96 6.48 9.19
C MET A 210 4.53 7.92 8.95
N HIS A 211 3.85 8.18 7.82
CA HIS A 211 3.14 9.45 7.59
C HIS A 211 1.74 9.35 8.16
N TRP A 212 1.45 10.12 9.19
CA TRP A 212 0.13 10.21 9.79
C TRP A 212 -0.63 11.40 9.22
N ILE A 213 -1.85 11.18 8.73
CA ILE A 213 -2.70 12.26 8.20
C ILE A 213 -3.08 13.25 9.30
N SER A 214 -3.25 12.76 10.53
CA SER A 214 -3.42 13.55 11.74
C SER A 214 -2.14 14.25 12.24
N GLU A 215 -1.03 14.20 11.50
CA GLU A 215 0.31 14.68 11.87
C GLU A 215 0.96 13.93 13.05
N GLU A 216 0.15 13.36 13.94
CA GLU A 216 0.56 12.55 15.07
C GLU A 216 -0.01 11.13 15.00
N PRO A 217 0.71 10.12 15.55
CA PRO A 217 0.17 8.76 15.70
C PRO A 217 -1.08 8.73 16.59
N PRO A 218 -2.00 7.78 16.40
CA PRO A 218 -3.18 7.62 17.25
C PRO A 218 -2.82 7.46 18.73
N ALA A 219 -3.59 8.08 19.62
CA ALA A 219 -3.33 8.06 21.06
C ALA A 219 -3.24 6.64 21.64
N GLU A 220 -4.09 5.71 21.17
CA GLU A 220 -4.05 4.28 21.51
C GLU A 220 -2.65 3.69 21.23
N LEU A 221 -2.09 3.97 20.06
CA LEU A 221 -0.79 3.50 19.61
C LEU A 221 0.36 4.17 20.38
N VAL A 222 0.23 5.43 20.78
CA VAL A 222 1.23 6.13 21.60
C VAL A 222 1.31 5.53 23.00
N ASN A 223 0.15 5.32 23.62
CA ASN A 223 -0.01 4.90 25.01
C ASN A 223 0.34 3.43 25.23
N THR A 224 -0.18 2.54 24.38
CA THR A 224 -0.02 1.09 24.55
C THR A 224 1.10 0.50 23.69
N LYS A 225 1.68 1.31 22.77
CA LYS A 225 2.61 0.89 21.72
C LYS A 225 2.05 -0.08 20.71
N MET A 226 0.80 -0.52 20.84
CA MET A 226 0.15 -1.46 19.96
C MET A 226 -1.25 -0.98 19.59
N MET A 227 -1.75 -1.33 18.41
CA MET A 227 -3.11 -0.97 18.02
C MET A 227 -3.64 -1.92 16.95
N GLU A 228 -4.87 -2.39 17.13
CA GLU A 228 -5.58 -3.12 16.09
C GLU A 228 -6.10 -2.17 15.03
N CYS A 229 -5.83 -2.49 13.77
CA CYS A 229 -6.33 -1.76 12.62
C CYS A 229 -6.47 -2.68 11.42
N HIS A 230 -6.78 -2.08 10.26
CA HIS A 230 -6.77 -2.76 8.99
C HIS A 230 -5.67 -2.20 8.10
N PHE A 231 -5.20 -3.00 7.16
CA PHE A 231 -4.20 -2.57 6.20
C PHE A 231 -4.51 -3.04 4.79
N ARG A 232 -3.93 -2.34 3.82
CA ARG A 232 -3.73 -2.82 2.44
C ARG A 232 -2.43 -2.24 1.87
N PHE A 233 -1.81 -2.97 0.95
CA PHE A 233 -0.62 -2.49 0.21
C PHE A 233 -0.85 -2.37 -1.30
N GLN A 234 -2.04 -2.75 -1.76
CA GLN A 234 -2.51 -2.55 -3.13
C GLN A 234 -3.91 -1.91 -3.08
N HIS A 235 -4.17 -0.93 -3.95
CA HIS A 235 -5.40 -0.15 -3.95
C HIS A 235 -6.69 -1.01 -4.00
N GLN A 236 -6.72 -2.05 -4.82
CA GLN A 236 -7.90 -2.90 -4.99
C GLN A 236 -7.96 -4.09 -4.02
N MET A 237 -6.98 -4.19 -3.11
CA MET A 237 -6.98 -5.25 -2.12
C MET A 237 -8.02 -4.95 -1.04
N ALA A 238 -8.72 -6.01 -0.59
CA ALA A 238 -9.54 -5.94 0.59
C ALA A 238 -8.70 -5.56 1.83
N LEU A 239 -9.35 -4.89 2.79
CA LEU A 239 -8.74 -4.55 4.06
C LEU A 239 -8.46 -5.82 4.89
N ILE A 240 -7.24 -5.95 5.39
CA ILE A 240 -6.80 -7.10 6.17
C ILE A 240 -6.55 -6.66 7.61
N PRO A 241 -7.12 -7.35 8.60
CA PRO A 241 -6.85 -7.07 10.02
C PRO A 241 -5.37 -7.25 10.35
N CYS A 242 -4.81 -6.29 11.08
CA CYS A 242 -3.44 -6.33 11.56
C CYS A 242 -3.28 -5.60 12.89
N VAL A 243 -2.18 -5.88 13.57
CA VAL A 243 -1.74 -5.17 14.77
C VAL A 243 -0.51 -4.34 14.42
N LEU A 244 -0.59 -3.04 14.66
CA LEU A 244 0.56 -2.14 14.54
C LEU A 244 1.32 -2.08 15.85
N THR A 245 2.64 -2.04 15.76
CA THR A 245 3.54 -1.76 16.88
C THR A 245 4.43 -0.57 16.52
N LEU A 246 4.37 0.50 17.30
CA LEU A 246 5.11 1.74 17.06
C LEU A 246 6.48 1.72 17.73
N ASN A 247 7.53 1.91 16.94
CA ASN A 247 8.90 2.05 17.42
C ASN A 247 9.24 3.51 17.78
N GLN A 248 10.29 3.71 18.58
CA GLN A 248 10.74 5.03 19.02
C GLN A 248 11.23 5.94 17.88
N ASP A 249 11.72 5.36 16.78
CA ASP A 249 12.20 6.08 15.59
C ASP A 249 11.05 6.57 14.67
N GLY A 250 9.81 6.19 15.00
CA GLY A 250 8.60 6.46 14.23
C GLY A 250 8.30 5.43 13.15
N THR A 251 9.11 4.36 13.04
CA THR A 251 8.79 3.21 12.19
C THR A 251 7.72 2.34 12.83
N VAL A 252 6.99 1.59 12.00
CA VAL A 252 5.92 0.71 12.46
C VAL A 252 6.18 -0.70 11.98
N TRP A 253 6.04 -1.67 12.90
CA TRP A 253 5.84 -3.07 12.54
C TRP A 253 4.34 -3.33 12.40
N ALA A 254 3.93 -4.01 11.34
CA ALA A 254 2.56 -4.49 11.19
C ALA A 254 2.57 -6.02 11.14
N THR A 255 1.88 -6.63 12.11
CA THR A 255 1.66 -8.07 12.19
C THR A 255 0.25 -8.36 11.69
N LEU A 256 0.14 -9.10 10.59
CA LEU A 256 -1.10 -9.45 9.94
C LEU A 256 -1.72 -10.66 10.63
N VAL A 257 -3.04 -10.65 10.79
CA VAL A 257 -3.75 -11.79 11.39
C VAL A 257 -3.70 -13.03 10.47
N LYS A 258 -3.60 -12.80 9.16
CA LYS A 258 -3.43 -13.87 8.16
C LYS A 258 -2.24 -13.54 7.26
N PRO A 259 -1.36 -14.52 6.96
CA PRO A 259 -0.30 -14.35 5.98
C PRO A 259 -0.87 -13.98 4.61
N ILE A 260 -0.20 -13.08 3.93
CA ILE A 260 -0.62 -12.58 2.62
C ILE A 260 0.40 -12.92 1.56
N ARG A 261 -0.10 -13.16 0.36
CA ARG A 261 0.72 -13.45 -0.80
C ARG A 261 1.42 -12.19 -1.30
N ALA A 262 2.69 -12.32 -1.68
CA ALA A 262 3.42 -11.36 -2.49
C ALA A 262 3.56 -9.94 -1.88
N LEU A 263 3.67 -9.87 -0.56
CA LEU A 263 3.98 -8.62 0.12
C LEU A 263 5.32 -8.07 -0.39
N THR A 264 5.32 -6.84 -0.91
CA THR A 264 6.44 -6.33 -1.73
C THR A 264 7.09 -5.09 -1.10
N PRO A 265 8.41 -5.11 -0.80
CA PRO A 265 9.14 -3.93 -0.35
C PRO A 265 9.13 -2.83 -1.41
N GLY A 266 9.06 -1.58 -0.98
CA GLY A 266 8.98 -0.41 -1.84
C GLY A 266 7.54 0.03 -2.16
N GLN A 267 6.54 -0.83 -1.99
CA GLN A 267 5.13 -0.43 -1.99
C GLN A 267 4.77 0.27 -0.67
N PHE A 268 3.64 0.98 -0.65
CA PHE A 268 3.15 1.64 0.56
C PHE A 268 2.16 0.73 1.28
N ALA A 269 2.34 0.55 2.59
CA ALA A 269 1.34 -0.02 3.48
C ALA A 269 0.46 1.13 4.00
N VAL A 270 -0.85 1.05 3.73
CA VAL A 270 -1.84 2.04 4.15
C VAL A 270 -2.69 1.44 5.26
N PHE A 271 -2.86 2.17 6.37
CA PHE A 271 -3.57 1.69 7.56
C PHE A 271 -4.89 2.42 7.79
N TYR A 272 -5.86 1.69 8.31
CA TYR A 272 -7.25 2.14 8.48
C TYR A 272 -7.82 1.73 9.84
N LYS A 273 -8.59 2.62 10.48
CA LYS A 273 -9.41 2.31 11.66
C LYS A 273 -10.86 2.66 11.35
N GLY A 274 -11.73 1.66 11.26
CA GLY A 274 -13.08 1.86 10.72
C GLY A 274 -13.00 2.40 9.28
N GLN A 275 -13.64 3.54 9.03
CA GLN A 275 -13.62 4.21 7.72
C GLN A 275 -12.46 5.22 7.58
N GLU A 276 -11.70 5.49 8.65
CA GLU A 276 -10.62 6.48 8.65
C GLU A 276 -9.34 5.88 8.09
N CYS A 277 -8.77 6.55 7.09
CA CYS A 277 -7.39 6.33 6.64
C CYS A 277 -6.46 7.04 7.61
N LEU A 278 -5.64 6.28 8.34
CA LEU A 278 -4.69 6.83 9.31
C LEU A 278 -3.46 7.44 8.62
N GLY A 279 -3.07 6.85 7.48
CA GLY A 279 -1.93 7.27 6.69
C GLY A 279 -1.21 6.09 6.05
N SER A 280 0.03 6.28 5.58
CA SER A 280 0.85 5.21 5.04
C SER A 280 2.35 5.32 5.33
N GLY A 281 3.05 4.20 5.14
CA GLY A 281 4.50 4.10 5.21
C GLY A 281 5.02 3.18 4.11
N LYS A 282 6.21 3.46 3.57
CA LYS A 282 6.85 2.61 2.57
C LYS A 282 7.32 1.33 3.25
N ILE A 283 6.96 0.19 2.69
CA ILE A 283 7.39 -1.12 3.18
C ILE A 283 8.90 -1.24 2.93
N MET A 284 9.68 -1.32 4.00
CA MET A 284 11.15 -1.37 3.93
C MET A 284 11.67 -2.77 4.14
N ARG A 285 11.06 -3.53 5.05
CA ARG A 285 11.48 -4.88 5.39
C ARG A 285 10.28 -5.78 5.58
N LEU A 286 10.48 -7.07 5.31
CA LEU A 286 9.50 -8.10 5.58
C LEU A 286 10.05 -9.04 6.65
N GLY A 287 9.15 -9.69 7.38
CA GLY A 287 9.48 -10.84 8.20
C GLY A 287 9.83 -12.07 7.36
N PRO A 288 10.21 -13.17 8.03
CA PRO A 288 10.45 -14.44 7.37
C PRO A 288 9.20 -14.93 6.63
N SER A 289 9.40 -15.61 5.51
CA SER A 289 8.29 -16.27 4.80
C SER A 289 7.79 -17.49 5.59
N LEU A 290 6.56 -17.93 5.32
CA LEU A 290 6.06 -19.18 5.90
C LEU A 290 6.97 -20.36 5.59
N TYR A 291 7.56 -20.41 4.39
CA TYR A 291 8.54 -21.42 4.01
C TYR A 291 9.80 -21.39 4.90
N THR A 292 10.35 -20.20 5.14
CA THR A 292 11.52 -20.02 6.01
C THR A 292 11.21 -20.46 7.45
N LEU A 293 10.01 -20.13 7.95
CA LEU A 293 9.56 -20.55 9.28
C LEU A 293 9.40 -22.07 9.38
N GLN A 294 8.79 -22.70 8.38
CA GLN A 294 8.61 -24.16 8.30
C GLN A 294 9.96 -24.88 8.30
N MET A 295 10.90 -24.45 7.45
CA MET A 295 12.26 -25.01 7.40
C MET A 295 13.00 -24.87 8.74
N GLY A 296 12.81 -23.74 9.45
CA GLY A 296 13.37 -23.55 10.80
C GLY A 296 12.80 -24.56 11.81
N GLN A 297 11.49 -24.77 11.80
CA GLN A 297 10.82 -25.73 12.69
C GLN A 297 11.24 -27.18 12.41
N ASP A 298 11.36 -27.56 11.14
CA ASP A 298 11.73 -28.93 10.75
C ASP A 298 13.18 -29.24 11.12
N ARG A 299 14.08 -28.26 11.01
CA ARG A 299 15.47 -28.38 11.49
C ARG A 299 15.53 -28.58 13.01
N MET A 300 14.73 -27.82 13.77
CA MET A 300 14.66 -27.97 15.23
C MET A 300 14.09 -29.33 15.64
N LYS A 301 13.02 -29.80 14.99
CA LYS A 301 12.45 -31.14 15.24
C LYS A 301 13.43 -32.25 14.91
N SER A 302 14.16 -32.13 13.79
CA SER A 302 15.18 -33.10 13.41
C SER A 302 16.31 -33.16 14.43
N ALA A 303 16.80 -32.01 14.90
CA ALA A 303 17.82 -31.92 15.95
C ALA A 303 17.36 -32.49 17.30
N ALA A 304 16.09 -32.27 17.68
CA ALA A 304 15.48 -32.87 18.87
C ALA A 304 15.35 -34.40 18.76
N ASN A 305 14.98 -34.91 17.59
CA ASN A 305 14.89 -36.35 17.35
C ASN A 305 16.26 -37.04 17.37
N LEU A 306 17.30 -36.40 16.81
CA LEU A 306 18.69 -36.88 16.90
C LEU A 306 19.18 -36.96 18.35
N THR A 307 18.89 -35.96 19.18
CA THR A 307 19.25 -35.97 20.61
C THR A 307 18.50 -37.04 21.40
N THR A 308 17.21 -37.29 21.13
CA THR A 308 16.46 -38.38 21.80
C THR A 308 16.90 -39.79 21.37
N LYS A 309 17.43 -39.96 20.15
CA LYS A 309 18.01 -41.24 19.71
C LYS A 309 19.33 -41.52 20.42
N SER A 310 20.22 -40.53 20.52
CA SER A 310 21.49 -40.66 21.23
C SER A 310 21.35 -40.97 22.73
N VAL A 311 20.24 -40.58 23.37
CA VAL A 311 19.96 -40.91 24.78
C VAL A 311 19.37 -42.32 24.95
N LYS A 312 18.72 -42.89 23.93
CA LYS A 312 18.20 -44.27 23.97
C LYS A 312 19.24 -45.33 23.60
N ASP A 313 20.29 -44.94 22.87
CA ASP A 313 21.41 -45.82 22.52
C ASP A 313 22.57 -45.78 23.56
N ALA A 314 22.40 -45.02 24.66
CA ALA A 314 23.28 -45.07 25.82
C ALA A 314 22.82 -46.19 26.77
N ASP A 315 23.33 -47.41 26.53
CA ASP A 315 23.21 -48.52 27.47
C ASP A 315 23.75 -48.11 28.85
N PRO A 316 23.08 -48.48 29.96
CA PRO A 316 23.63 -48.30 31.29
C PRO A 316 24.83 -49.23 31.43
N LEU A 317 26.04 -48.65 31.42
CA LEU A 317 27.25 -49.32 31.86
C LEU A 317 27.09 -49.66 33.35
N THR A 318 27.05 -50.97 33.62
CA THR A 318 27.23 -51.69 34.91
C THR A 318 26.22 -51.43 36.02
#